data_AF-A0A2S8F9G5-F1
#
_entry.id   AF-A0A2S8F9G5-F1
#
_cell.length_a   1.000
_cell.length_b   1.000
_cell.length_c   1.000
_cell.angle_alpha   90.00
_cell.angle_beta   90.00
_cell.angle_gamma   90.00
#
_symmetry.space_group_name_H-M   'P 1'
#
loop_
_entity.id
_entity.type
_entity.pdbx_description
1 polymer ?
#
loop_
_entity_poly.entity_id
_entity_poly.type
_entity_poly.pdbx_seq_one_letter_code
_entity_poly.pdbx_strand_id
1 'polypeptide(L)'
;MSNKRPVLLTVLIEPQSFRWYVAGIDLSGTVTPLLCSQKGNFNGYIDQTFDDQTSYLRHHLAGVLQRGCDRLWGRQEKPCQIVFVAEGTFLDAPPELTTRVAEHFVEWMTSPPVVFFVRESDDKDTLLKPIAGEITPEWFEAVITGLPRMISQCGEEDPWELIMTKPSVS
;
A
#
# COMPACT_ATOMS: atom_id res chain seq x y z
N MET A 1 -6.10 -16.19 -22.28
CA MET A 1 -6.44 -14.94 -21.57
C MET A 1 -7.02 -15.33 -20.22
N SER A 2 -6.55 -14.71 -19.13
CA SER A 2 -6.96 -15.08 -17.77
C SER A 2 -8.40 -14.61 -17.53
N ASN A 3 -9.34 -15.52 -17.23
CA ASN A 3 -10.73 -15.19 -16.82
C ASN A 3 -10.81 -14.54 -15.43
N LYS A 4 -9.70 -14.01 -14.91
CA LYS A 4 -9.64 -13.41 -13.58
C LYS A 4 -10.19 -11.99 -13.65
N ARG A 5 -10.97 -11.64 -12.64
CA ARG A 5 -11.53 -10.30 -12.50
C ARG A 5 -10.41 -9.28 -12.23
N PRO A 6 -10.34 -8.16 -12.98
CA PRO A 6 -9.36 -7.11 -12.71
C PRO A 6 -9.72 -6.35 -11.44
N VAL A 7 -8.71 -6.07 -10.61
CA VAL A 7 -8.83 -5.26 -9.40
C VAL A 7 -7.59 -4.38 -9.25
N LEU A 8 -7.72 -3.27 -8.54
CA LEU A 8 -6.62 -2.45 -8.07
C LEU A 8 -6.10 -3.08 -6.76
N LEU A 9 -4.82 -3.45 -6.71
CA LEU A 9 -4.20 -3.89 -5.46
C LEU A 9 -3.74 -2.64 -4.70
N THR A 10 -4.49 -2.26 -3.67
CA THR A 10 -4.27 -1.03 -2.92
C THR A 10 -3.58 -1.33 -1.59
N VAL A 11 -2.45 -0.68 -1.36
CA VAL A 11 -1.68 -0.73 -0.11
C VAL A 11 -1.82 0.62 0.60
N LEU A 12 -2.43 0.60 1.78
CA LEU A 12 -2.45 1.73 2.70
C LEU A 12 -1.26 1.59 3.66
N ILE A 13 -0.41 2.61 3.72
CA ILE A 13 0.73 2.71 4.61
C ILE A 13 0.37 3.74 5.68
N GLU A 14 0.49 3.35 6.95
CA GLU A 14 0.32 4.22 8.11
C GLU A 14 1.69 4.46 8.75
N PRO A 15 2.43 5.52 8.37
CA PRO A 15 3.73 5.83 8.98
C PRO A 15 3.66 5.99 10.49
N GLN A 16 2.58 6.60 11.02
CA GLN A 16 2.38 6.87 12.46
C GLN A 16 2.35 5.60 13.32
N SER A 17 1.80 4.51 12.80
CA SER A 17 1.68 3.23 13.51
C SER A 17 2.70 2.19 13.00
N PHE A 18 3.54 2.57 12.04
CA PHE A 18 4.43 1.69 11.29
C PHE A 18 3.69 0.44 10.78
N ARG A 19 2.46 0.63 10.28
CA ARG A 19 1.54 -0.43 9.87
C ARG A 19 1.20 -0.30 8.38
N TRP A 20 0.72 -1.38 7.81
CA TRP A 20 0.11 -1.37 6.48
C TRP A 20 -1.12 -2.27 6.40
N TYR A 21 -1.95 -1.97 5.41
CA TYR A 21 -3.12 -2.75 5.01
C TYR A 21 -3.09 -2.96 3.51
N VAL A 22 -3.63 -4.08 3.04
CA VAL A 22 -3.73 -4.42 1.62
C VAL A 22 -5.14 -4.85 1.31
N ALA A 23 -5.76 -4.18 0.34
CA ALA A 23 -7.09 -4.52 -0.17
C ALA A 23 -7.06 -4.71 -1.69
N GLY A 24 -8.01 -5.48 -2.20
CA GLY A 24 -8.45 -5.34 -3.59
C GLY A 24 -9.54 -4.27 -3.66
N ILE A 25 -9.42 -3.31 -4.57
CA ILE A 25 -10.50 -2.39 -4.92
C ILE A 25 -10.91 -2.70 -6.34
N ASP A 26 -12.16 -3.13 -6.55
CA ASP A 26 -12.64 -3.35 -7.91
C ASP A 26 -12.88 -2.01 -8.65
N LEU A 27 -13.14 -2.08 -9.96
CA LEU A 27 -13.34 -0.88 -10.79
C LEU A 27 -14.64 -0.11 -10.45
N SER A 28 -15.48 -0.61 -9.55
CA SER A 28 -16.64 0.11 -8.99
C SER A 28 -16.36 0.74 -7.62
N GLY A 29 -15.15 0.60 -7.09
CA GLY A 29 -14.77 1.08 -5.76
C GLY A 29 -15.25 0.17 -4.60
N THR A 30 -15.65 -1.07 -4.88
CA THR A 30 -15.93 -2.05 -3.81
C THR A 30 -14.62 -2.57 -3.26
N VAL A 31 -14.47 -2.48 -1.94
CA VAL A 31 -13.27 -2.90 -1.21
C VAL A 31 -13.40 -4.34 -0.75
N THR A 32 -12.37 -5.12 -1.01
CA THR A 32 -12.14 -6.45 -0.45
C THR A 32 -10.91 -6.39 0.44
N PRO A 33 -11.08 -6.35 1.77
CA PRO A 33 -9.98 -6.49 2.71
C PRO A 33 -9.22 -7.80 2.49
N LEU A 34 -7.89 -7.74 2.44
CA LEU A 34 -7.06 -8.93 2.25
C LEU A 34 -6.20 -9.20 3.48
N LEU A 35 -5.30 -8.29 3.82
CA LEU A 35 -4.38 -8.49 4.93
C LEU A 35 -3.93 -7.17 5.56
N CYS A 36 -3.47 -7.23 6.81
CA CYS A 36 -2.84 -6.13 7.51
C CYS A 36 -1.63 -6.60 8.31
N SER A 37 -0.71 -5.71 8.61
CA SER A 37 0.37 -6.01 9.55
C SER A 37 -0.02 -5.76 10.99
N GLN A 38 0.80 -6.28 11.91
CA GLN A 38 0.87 -5.72 13.26
C GLN A 38 1.38 -4.27 13.22
N LYS A 39 1.05 -3.49 14.26
CA LYS A 39 1.69 -2.19 14.51
C LYS A 39 3.19 -2.40 14.72
N GLY A 40 4.01 -1.43 14.29
CA GLY A 40 5.46 -1.54 14.41
C GLY A 40 6.14 -2.35 13.29
N ASN A 41 5.39 -2.95 12.36
CA ASN A 41 5.96 -3.85 11.34
C ASN A 41 6.94 -3.15 10.37
N PHE A 42 6.89 -1.82 10.26
CA PHE A 42 7.84 -1.02 9.50
C PHE A 42 8.94 -0.34 10.34
N ASN A 43 9.06 -0.57 11.64
CA ASN A 43 10.03 0.17 12.46
C ASN A 43 11.51 -0.07 12.11
N GLY A 44 11.83 -1.12 11.34
CA GLY A 44 13.21 -1.50 11.04
C GLY A 44 14.02 -0.53 10.17
N TYR A 45 13.39 0.49 9.55
CA TYR A 45 14.12 1.55 8.85
C TYR A 45 14.56 2.70 9.77
N ILE A 46 14.02 2.80 10.99
CA ILE A 46 14.40 3.88 11.91
C ILE A 46 15.89 3.74 12.27
N ASP A 47 16.59 4.86 12.42
CA ASP A 47 18.02 4.96 12.75
C ASP A 47 18.99 4.30 11.75
N GLN A 48 18.50 3.96 10.54
CA GLN A 48 19.31 3.45 9.44
C GLN A 48 19.83 4.58 8.55
N THR A 49 20.86 4.31 7.74
CA THR A 49 21.27 5.25 6.69
C THR A 49 20.18 5.40 5.63
N PHE A 50 20.15 6.50 4.88
CA PHE A 50 19.13 6.72 3.84
C PHE A 50 19.03 5.58 2.81
N ASP A 51 20.18 5.03 2.39
CA ASP A 51 20.22 3.91 1.45
C ASP A 51 19.67 2.62 2.08
N ASP A 52 19.98 2.38 3.35
CA ASP A 52 19.46 1.24 4.11
C ASP A 52 17.96 1.38 4.39
N GLN A 53 17.48 2.59 4.69
CA GLN A 53 16.05 2.91 4.81
C GLN A 53 15.32 2.59 3.51
N THR A 54 15.86 3.07 2.40
CA THR A 54 15.32 2.83 1.07
C THR A 54 15.33 1.34 0.73
N SER A 55 16.42 0.63 1.04
CA SER A 55 16.55 -0.81 0.82
C SER A 55 15.55 -1.62 1.64
N TYR A 56 15.42 -1.30 2.93
CA TYR A 56 14.48 -1.93 3.85
C TYR A 56 13.04 -1.77 3.37
N LEU A 57 12.60 -0.53 3.10
CA LEU A 57 11.22 -0.25 2.70
C LEU A 57 10.88 -0.93 1.38
N ARG A 58 11.78 -0.92 0.40
CA ARG A 58 11.58 -1.63 -0.88
C ARG A 58 11.40 -3.12 -0.68
N HIS A 59 12.31 -3.76 0.08
CA HIS A 59 12.23 -5.19 0.34
C HIS A 59 10.93 -5.55 1.04
N HIS A 60 10.56 -4.77 2.05
CA HIS A 60 9.38 -5.04 2.87
C HIS A 60 8.08 -4.83 2.08
N LEU A 61 7.96 -3.71 1.37
CA LEU A 61 6.80 -3.40 0.51
C LEU A 61 6.67 -4.40 -0.65
N ALA A 62 7.76 -4.88 -1.23
CA ALA A 62 7.72 -5.95 -2.22
C ALA A 62 7.10 -7.23 -1.61
N GLY A 63 7.46 -7.57 -0.37
CA GLY A 63 6.84 -8.66 0.37
C GLY A 63 5.35 -8.44 0.67
N VAL A 64 4.93 -7.19 0.91
CA VAL A 64 3.50 -6.81 1.04
C VAL A 64 2.75 -7.09 -0.25
N LEU A 65 3.30 -6.65 -1.40
CA LEU A 65 2.71 -6.86 -2.71
C LEU A 65 2.59 -8.35 -3.06
N GLN A 66 3.63 -9.14 -2.80
CA GLN A 66 3.59 -10.58 -3.03
C GLN A 66 2.42 -11.23 -2.27
N ARG A 67 2.29 -10.94 -0.97
CA ARG A 67 1.19 -11.47 -0.16
C ARG A 67 -0.19 -11.01 -0.65
N GLY A 68 -0.31 -9.74 -1.06
CA GLY A 68 -1.53 -9.20 -1.67
C GLY A 68 -1.94 -9.94 -2.94
N CYS A 69 -0.98 -10.12 -3.87
CA CYS A 69 -1.17 -10.89 -5.09
C CYS A 69 -1.60 -12.34 -4.80
N ASP A 70 -1.01 -13.00 -3.82
CA ASP A 70 -1.36 -14.37 -3.43
C ASP A 70 -2.83 -14.45 -2.95
N ARG A 71 -3.29 -13.47 -2.16
CA ARG A 71 -4.69 -13.42 -1.66
C ARG A 71 -5.68 -13.16 -2.79
N LEU A 72 -5.35 -12.30 -3.75
CA LEU A 72 -6.18 -12.08 -4.93
C LEU A 72 -6.24 -13.31 -5.84
N TRP A 73 -5.13 -14.02 -5.99
CA TRP A 73 -5.08 -15.23 -6.81
C TRP A 73 -6.05 -16.31 -6.29
N GLY A 74 -6.10 -16.50 -4.97
CA GLY A 74 -7.06 -17.40 -4.32
C GLY A 74 -8.53 -17.02 -4.55
N ARG A 75 -8.80 -15.76 -4.94
CA ARG A 75 -10.14 -15.21 -5.21
C ARG A 75 -10.49 -15.13 -6.70
N GLN A 76 -9.66 -15.69 -7.59
CA GLN A 76 -9.80 -15.51 -9.05
C GLN A 76 -9.74 -14.04 -9.50
N GLU A 77 -9.01 -13.21 -8.77
CA GLU A 77 -8.77 -11.80 -9.07
C GLU A 77 -7.32 -11.58 -9.52
N LYS A 78 -7.09 -10.56 -10.35
CA LYS A 78 -5.76 -10.20 -10.82
C LYS A 78 -5.56 -8.68 -10.71
N PRO A 79 -4.46 -8.22 -10.10
CA PRO A 79 -4.07 -6.81 -10.15
C PRO A 79 -3.96 -6.30 -11.59
N CYS A 80 -4.70 -5.23 -11.91
CA CYS A 80 -4.51 -4.46 -13.13
C CYS A 80 -3.68 -3.19 -12.91
N GLN A 81 -3.59 -2.72 -11.66
CA GLN A 81 -2.75 -1.62 -11.18
C GLN A 81 -2.38 -1.91 -9.71
N ILE A 82 -1.21 -1.47 -9.29
CA ILE A 82 -0.83 -1.39 -7.87
C ILE A 82 -0.90 0.08 -7.42
N VAL A 83 -1.60 0.31 -6.31
CA VAL A 83 -1.85 1.64 -5.77
C VAL A 83 -1.27 1.70 -4.36
N PHE A 84 -0.23 2.48 -4.16
CA PHE A 84 0.24 2.81 -2.82
C PHE A 84 -0.39 4.12 -2.35
N VAL A 85 -0.82 4.16 -1.10
CA VAL A 85 -1.28 5.38 -0.42
C VAL A 85 -0.59 5.46 0.93
N ALA A 86 0.23 6.48 1.15
CA ALA A 86 0.83 6.75 2.45
C ALA A 86 0.07 7.86 3.19
N GLU A 87 -0.28 7.64 4.45
CA GLU A 87 -0.87 8.64 5.34
C GLU A 87 0.22 9.58 5.90
N GLY A 88 0.68 10.49 5.05
CA GLY A 88 1.84 11.34 5.28
C GLY A 88 3.15 10.72 4.80
N THR A 89 4.27 11.36 5.13
CA THR A 89 5.62 10.86 4.81
C THR A 89 6.09 9.85 5.87
N PHE A 90 7.06 9.01 5.51
CA PHE A 90 7.74 8.14 6.48
C PHE A 90 8.31 8.96 7.65
N LEU A 91 8.08 8.50 8.88
CA LEU A 91 8.49 9.16 10.11
C LEU A 91 9.97 8.93 10.40
N ASP A 92 10.61 9.86 11.12
CA ASP A 92 12.01 9.74 11.53
C ASP A 92 12.95 9.42 10.34
N ALA A 93 12.62 9.99 9.19
CA ALA A 93 13.32 9.80 7.93
C ALA A 93 13.51 11.14 7.20
N PRO A 94 14.51 11.23 6.30
CA PRO A 94 14.63 12.36 5.39
C PRO A 94 13.36 12.56 4.56
N PRO A 95 12.94 13.81 4.30
CA PRO A 95 11.68 14.11 3.60
C PRO A 95 11.60 13.48 2.19
N GLU A 96 12.74 13.27 1.55
CA GLU A 96 12.86 12.65 0.23
C GLU A 96 12.66 11.12 0.22
N LEU A 97 12.66 10.43 1.38
CA LEU A 97 12.58 8.97 1.44
C LEU A 97 11.30 8.43 0.81
N THR A 98 10.17 9.10 1.07
CA THR A 98 8.86 8.70 0.52
C THR A 98 8.87 8.74 -1.01
N THR A 99 9.37 9.84 -1.58
CA THR A 99 9.52 10.00 -3.04
C THR A 99 10.48 8.97 -3.61
N ARG A 100 11.64 8.76 -2.97
CA ARG A 100 12.66 7.81 -3.42
C ARG A 100 12.14 6.38 -3.51
N VAL A 101 11.35 5.95 -2.52
CA VAL A 101 10.71 4.63 -2.51
C VAL A 101 9.64 4.55 -3.59
N ALA A 102 8.82 5.59 -3.76
CA ALA A 102 7.76 5.65 -4.77
C ALA A 102 8.31 5.55 -6.20
N GLU A 103 9.31 6.36 -6.54
CA GLU A 103 9.99 6.34 -7.83
C GLU A 103 10.55 4.97 -8.14
N HIS A 104 11.20 4.32 -7.17
CA HIS A 104 11.75 2.99 -7.38
C HIS A 104 10.69 1.97 -7.79
N PHE A 105 9.53 1.96 -7.13
CA PHE A 105 8.47 1.01 -7.48
C PHE A 105 7.91 1.27 -8.88
N VAL A 106 7.75 2.54 -9.26
CA VAL A 106 7.26 2.91 -10.59
C VAL A 106 8.25 2.56 -11.69
N GLU A 107 9.54 2.78 -11.45
CA GLU A 107 10.60 2.44 -12.41
C GLU A 107 10.75 0.93 -12.62
N TRP A 108 10.68 0.15 -11.53
CA TRP A 108 11.01 -1.29 -11.59
C TRP A 108 9.82 -2.20 -11.84
N MET A 109 8.58 -1.75 -11.58
CA MET A 109 7.39 -2.57 -11.79
C MET A 109 6.49 -2.03 -12.91
N THR A 110 6.56 -2.71 -14.06
CA THR A 110 5.84 -2.32 -15.28
C THR A 110 4.58 -3.14 -15.54
N SER A 111 4.39 -4.29 -14.88
CA SER A 111 3.21 -5.13 -15.08
C SER A 111 2.84 -5.94 -13.82
N PRO A 112 1.83 -5.51 -13.04
CA PRO A 112 0.99 -4.33 -13.26
C PRO A 112 1.75 -3.00 -12.99
N PRO A 113 1.36 -1.90 -13.64
CA PRO A 113 1.89 -0.56 -13.35
C PRO A 113 1.61 -0.14 -11.91
N VAL A 114 2.45 0.76 -11.38
CA VAL A 114 2.36 1.32 -10.04
C VAL A 114 1.99 2.79 -10.10
N VAL A 115 1.16 3.22 -9.15
CA VAL A 115 0.97 4.63 -8.80
C VAL A 115 1.13 4.78 -7.28
N PHE A 116 1.69 5.89 -6.84
CA PHE A 116 1.93 6.18 -5.44
C PHE A 116 1.34 7.55 -5.09
N PHE A 117 0.52 7.57 -4.04
CA PHE A 117 -0.10 8.76 -3.48
C PHE A 117 0.36 9.02 -2.04
N VAL A 118 0.35 10.28 -1.67
CA VAL A 118 0.39 10.72 -0.27
C VAL A 118 -0.95 11.37 0.06
N ARG A 119 -1.51 11.02 1.22
CA ARG A 119 -2.68 11.66 1.83
C ARG A 119 -2.25 12.31 3.13
N GLU A 120 -2.44 13.61 3.25
CA GLU A 120 -2.26 14.33 4.52
C GLU A 120 -3.39 13.96 5.49
N SER A 121 -3.12 13.66 6.76
CA SER A 121 -4.14 13.12 7.68
C SER A 121 -5.15 14.15 8.20
N ASP A 122 -4.83 15.44 8.07
CA ASP A 122 -5.45 16.49 8.89
C ASP A 122 -6.63 17.21 8.23
N ASP A 123 -6.88 16.94 6.95
CA ASP A 123 -7.96 17.59 6.20
C ASP A 123 -9.10 16.61 5.90
N LYS A 124 -10.35 16.97 6.23
CA LYS A 124 -11.52 16.12 5.93
C LYS A 124 -11.77 15.99 4.43
N ASP A 125 -11.21 16.90 3.63
CA ASP A 125 -11.28 16.90 2.18
C ASP A 125 -10.02 16.32 1.52
N THR A 126 -9.18 15.57 2.25
CA THR A 126 -7.81 15.33 1.78
C THR A 126 -7.74 14.71 0.39
N LEU A 127 -7.21 15.50 -0.53
CA LEU A 127 -6.90 15.08 -1.89
C LEU A 127 -5.71 14.11 -1.86
N LEU A 128 -5.83 13.01 -2.62
CA LEU A 128 -4.69 12.15 -2.92
C LEU A 128 -3.70 12.93 -3.80
N LYS A 129 -2.52 13.22 -3.25
CA LYS A 129 -1.44 13.86 -4.01
C LYS A 129 -0.61 12.77 -4.69
N PRO A 130 -0.58 12.72 -6.04
CA PRO A 130 0.32 11.79 -6.73
C PRO A 130 1.76 12.23 -6.50
N ILE A 131 2.63 11.27 -6.17
CA ILE A 131 4.07 11.51 -6.05
C ILE A 131 4.89 10.73 -7.07
N ALA A 132 4.38 9.60 -7.58
CA ALA A 132 5.01 8.84 -8.66
C ALA A 132 3.98 7.98 -9.41
N GLY A 133 4.25 7.73 -10.70
CA GLY A 133 3.45 6.85 -11.54
C GLY A 133 2.18 7.50 -12.08
N GLU A 134 1.48 6.75 -12.93
CA GLU A 134 0.29 7.22 -13.63
C GLU A 134 -0.89 6.27 -13.37
N ILE A 135 -2.09 6.84 -13.40
CA ILE A 135 -3.35 6.11 -13.28
C ILE A 135 -4.36 6.71 -14.27
N THR A 136 -5.22 5.89 -14.84
CA THR A 136 -6.32 6.37 -15.69
C THR A 136 -7.40 7.04 -14.82
N PRO A 137 -8.17 8.00 -15.36
CA PRO A 137 -9.25 8.63 -14.61
C PRO A 137 -10.26 7.63 -14.05
N GLU A 138 -10.65 6.62 -14.83
CA GLU A 138 -11.59 5.57 -14.39
C GLU A 138 -11.08 4.80 -13.18
N TRP A 139 -9.80 4.42 -13.15
CA TRP A 139 -9.23 3.68 -12.03
C TRP A 139 -8.99 4.60 -10.83
N PHE A 140 -8.66 5.87 -11.06
CA PHE A 140 -8.56 6.86 -9.99
C PHE A 140 -9.90 7.08 -9.28
N GLU A 141 -11.01 7.18 -10.03
CA GLU A 141 -12.36 7.25 -9.45
C GLU A 141 -12.68 6.03 -8.56
N ALA A 142 -12.28 4.83 -8.99
CA ALA A 142 -12.42 3.63 -8.16
C ALA A 142 -11.60 3.71 -6.86
N VAL A 143 -10.38 4.26 -6.90
CA VAL A 143 -9.55 4.51 -5.70
C VAL A 143 -10.25 5.52 -4.79
N ILE A 144 -10.69 6.67 -5.31
CA ILE A 144 -11.36 7.72 -4.53
C ILE A 144 -12.66 7.19 -3.89
N THR A 145 -13.38 6.32 -4.58
CA THR A 145 -14.61 5.68 -4.07
C THR A 145 -14.32 4.63 -2.99
N GLY A 146 -13.30 3.79 -3.21
CA GLY A 146 -13.01 2.66 -2.34
C GLY A 146 -12.16 3.02 -1.12
N LEU A 147 -11.20 3.91 -1.26
CA LEU A 147 -10.23 4.22 -0.21
C LEU A 147 -10.85 4.68 1.12
N PRO A 148 -11.87 5.58 1.16
CA PRO A 148 -12.53 5.93 2.41
C PRO A 148 -13.15 4.73 3.13
N ARG A 149 -13.70 3.77 2.37
CA ARG A 149 -14.26 2.52 2.93
C ARG A 149 -13.14 1.64 3.49
N MET A 150 -12.05 1.49 2.76
CA MET A 150 -10.84 0.79 3.23
C MET A 150 -10.33 1.37 4.54
N ILE A 151 -10.20 2.70 4.65
CA ILE A 151 -9.74 3.37 5.87
C ILE A 151 -10.72 3.15 7.02
N SER A 152 -12.03 3.26 6.77
CA SER A 152 -13.06 3.04 7.80
C SER A 152 -13.05 1.62 8.38
N GLN A 153 -12.48 0.66 7.64
CA GLN A 153 -12.32 -0.74 8.05
C GLN A 153 -10.99 -1.00 8.77
N CYS A 154 -10.06 -0.05 8.83
CA CYS A 154 -8.77 -0.21 9.50
C CYS A 154 -8.94 -0.20 11.03
N GLY A 155 -8.41 -1.21 11.74
CA GLY A 155 -8.62 -1.35 13.19
C GLY A 155 -8.24 -2.73 13.75
N GLU A 156 -8.71 -3.01 14.97
CA GLU A 156 -8.58 -4.30 15.66
C GLU A 156 -10.00 -4.85 15.96
N GLU A 157 -10.76 -5.19 14.92
CA GLU A 157 -11.93 -6.08 14.88
C GLU A 157 -12.34 -6.31 13.40
N ASP A 158 -12.70 -7.56 13.03
CA ASP A 158 -12.31 -8.21 11.76
C ASP A 158 -13.03 -7.75 10.47
N PRO A 159 -12.27 -7.30 9.45
CA PRO A 159 -12.27 -8.03 8.17
C PRO A 159 -10.87 -8.38 7.59
N TRP A 160 -9.76 -8.21 8.33
CA TRP A 160 -8.39 -8.33 7.79
C TRP A 160 -7.64 -9.56 8.31
N GLU A 161 -6.96 -10.28 7.41
CA GLU A 161 -5.99 -11.28 7.83
C GLU A 161 -4.75 -10.62 8.45
N LEU A 162 -4.47 -10.87 9.73
CA LEU A 162 -3.31 -10.32 10.42
C LEU A 162 -2.03 -11.11 10.07
N ILE A 163 -1.04 -10.43 9.50
CA ILE A 163 0.30 -10.98 9.30
C ILE A 163 1.15 -10.72 10.55
N MET A 164 1.52 -11.81 11.22
CA MET A 164 2.42 -11.77 12.36
C MET A 164 3.87 -11.64 11.90
N THR A 165 4.60 -10.70 12.49
CA THR A 165 6.05 -10.62 12.34
C THR A 165 6.68 -11.74 13.19
N LYS A 166 7.60 -12.52 12.62
CA LYS A 166 8.36 -13.48 13.43
C LYS A 166 9.12 -12.69 14.51
N PRO A 167 9.09 -13.12 15.79
CA PRO A 167 9.89 -12.49 16.81
C PRO A 167 11.36 -12.59 16.39
N SER A 168 12.06 -11.46 16.39
CA SER A 168 13.52 -11.42 16.29
C SER A 168 14.06 -12.21 17.48
N VAL A 169 14.66 -13.36 17.20
CA VAL A 169 15.39 -14.12 18.21
C VAL A 169 16.51 -13.21 18.70
N SER A 170 16.40 -12.82 19.97
CA SER A 170 17.38 -11.99 20.68
C SER A 170 18.68 -12.76 20.91
#